data_AF-A0A0F8VGC0-F1
#
_entry.id   AF-A0A0F8VGC0-F1
#
_cell.length_a   1.000
_cell.length_b   1.000
_cell.length_c   1.000
_cell.angle_alpha   90.00
_cell.angle_beta   90.00
_cell.angle_gamma   90.00
#
_symmetry.space_group_name_H-M   'P 1'
#
loop_
_entity.id
_entity.type
_entity.pdbx_description
1 polymer ?
#
loop_
_entity_poly.entity_id
_entity_poly.type
_entity_poly.pdbx_seq_one_letter_code
_entity_poly.pdbx_strand_id
1 'polypeptide(L)'
;MRESKKLKEMKEAALKDPKDRVQIYGMKDDYVKGKGYPCIKFKAAFYGKKNINFGKLRAQYTNGTRDLKDILTDIFVLATNGFIQSPNANKKYKFYKTRKEYGGRWRIEISYREDNPFIMYSTSADPNVRNFYYIISLLLYNFWIIANIFTHKKRYWLAKEPKAYFKEDFKILLLKAFEYFVNTDPPISKFCRTKELIGKGCIII
;
A
#
# COMPACT_ATOMS: atom_id res chain seq x y z
N MET A 1 13.78 16.02 9.29
CA MET A 1 13.24 15.31 10.47
C MET A 1 14.41 14.82 11.32
N ARG A 2 14.49 15.21 12.60
CA ARG A 2 15.59 14.82 13.50
C ARG A 2 15.32 13.39 14.00
N GLU A 3 16.14 12.43 13.59
CA GLU A 3 15.97 11.03 14.00
C GLU A 3 16.18 10.89 15.52
N SER A 4 15.26 10.19 16.22
CA SER A 4 15.33 10.05 17.68
C SER A 4 16.61 9.33 18.12
N LYS A 5 17.19 9.74 19.25
CA LYS A 5 18.38 9.11 19.84
C LYS A 5 18.20 7.58 19.98
N LYS A 6 17.04 7.17 20.51
CA LYS A 6 16.66 5.76 20.67
C LYS A 6 16.69 4.98 19.36
N LEU A 7 16.15 5.54 18.26
CA LEU A 7 16.15 4.83 16.97
C LEU A 7 17.56 4.66 16.41
N LYS A 8 18.45 5.63 16.62
CA LYS A 8 19.86 5.52 16.23
C LYS A 8 20.57 4.40 16.98
N GLU A 9 20.40 4.36 18.30
CA GLU A 9 20.97 3.31 19.17
C GLU A 9 20.50 1.92 18.71
N MET A 10 19.20 1.77 18.40
CA MET A 10 18.67 0.50 17.91
C MET A 10 19.24 0.10 16.54
N LYS A 11 19.37 1.05 15.61
CA LYS A 11 19.98 0.78 14.30
C LYS A 11 21.45 0.35 14.44
N GLU A 12 22.19 0.98 15.33
CA GLU A 12 23.58 0.62 15.62
C GLU A 12 23.68 -0.76 16.28
N ALA A 13 22.81 -1.09 17.23
CA ALA A 13 22.71 -2.42 17.82
C ALA A 13 22.46 -3.49 16.73
N ALA A 14 21.55 -3.21 15.78
CA ALA A 14 21.27 -4.09 14.65
C ALA A 14 22.47 -4.29 13.70
N LEU A 15 23.41 -3.35 13.63
CA LEU A 15 24.67 -3.49 12.90
C LEU A 15 25.67 -4.37 13.68
N LYS A 16 25.72 -4.21 15.01
CA LYS A 16 26.60 -5.00 15.89
C LYS A 16 26.21 -6.48 15.89
N ASP A 17 24.94 -6.79 16.18
CA ASP A 17 24.41 -8.17 16.24
C ASP A 17 23.26 -8.40 15.25
N PRO A 18 23.35 -9.40 14.36
CA PRO A 18 22.23 -9.84 13.53
C PRO A 18 20.94 -10.19 14.30
N LYS A 19 21.05 -10.64 15.55
CA LYS A 19 19.89 -10.92 16.43
C LYS A 19 19.11 -9.65 16.78
N ASP A 20 19.81 -8.52 16.88
CA ASP A 20 19.20 -7.21 17.17
C ASP A 20 18.59 -6.56 15.92
N ARG A 21 18.53 -7.26 14.79
CA ARG A 21 17.77 -6.78 13.63
C ARG A 21 16.26 -6.80 13.83
N VAL A 22 15.78 -7.40 14.91
CA VAL A 22 14.41 -7.29 15.38
C VAL A 22 14.46 -6.93 16.86
N GLN A 23 13.92 -5.76 17.21
CA GLN A 23 13.89 -5.27 18.57
C GLN A 23 12.48 -4.87 18.96
N ILE A 24 12.16 -4.95 20.25
CA ILE A 24 10.87 -4.47 20.77
C ILE A 24 10.95 -2.95 20.89
N TYR A 25 9.95 -2.26 20.36
CA TYR A 25 9.78 -0.83 20.48
C TYR A 25 8.39 -0.52 21.06
N GLY A 26 8.36 0.31 22.09
CA GLY A 26 7.12 0.85 22.64
C GLY A 26 6.90 2.29 22.15
N MET A 27 5.64 2.67 22.00
CA MET A 27 5.29 4.08 21.85
C MET A 27 5.85 4.91 23.01
N LYS A 28 6.09 6.21 22.77
CA LYS A 28 6.68 7.10 23.77
C LYS A 28 5.71 7.29 24.93
N ASP A 29 6.11 6.88 26.13
CA ASP A 29 5.25 6.83 27.32
C ASP A 29 4.60 8.17 27.65
N ASP A 30 5.30 9.30 27.52
CA ASP A 30 4.77 10.62 27.90
C ASP A 30 3.52 11.01 27.09
N TYR A 31 3.55 10.76 25.78
CA TYR A 31 2.44 11.09 24.88
C TYR A 31 1.24 10.16 25.11
N VAL A 32 1.52 8.89 25.38
CA VAL A 32 0.50 7.85 25.57
C VAL A 32 -0.19 8.01 26.93
N LYS A 33 0.58 8.25 28.00
CA LYS A 33 0.06 8.46 29.36
C LYS A 33 -0.78 9.73 29.46
N GLY A 34 -0.35 10.84 28.83
CA GLY A 34 -1.11 12.10 28.85
C GLY A 34 -2.48 12.04 28.14
N LYS A 35 -2.72 11.01 27.32
CA LYS A 35 -3.97 10.83 26.55
C LYS A 35 -4.81 9.64 27.04
N GLY A 36 -4.35 8.88 28.04
CA GLY A 36 -5.03 7.68 28.53
C GLY A 36 -5.04 6.50 27.54
N TYR A 37 -4.18 6.51 26.52
CA TYR A 37 -4.12 5.41 25.55
C TYR A 37 -3.33 4.21 26.12
N PRO A 38 -3.66 2.98 25.70
CA PRO A 38 -2.84 1.83 26.07
C PRO A 38 -1.46 1.91 25.41
N CYS A 39 -0.42 1.57 26.15
CA CYS A 39 0.95 1.51 25.59
C CYS A 39 1.08 0.31 24.66
N ILE A 40 1.12 0.58 23.35
CA ILE A 40 1.27 -0.46 22.33
C ILE A 40 2.76 -0.76 22.14
N LYS A 41 3.12 -2.03 22.38
CA LYS A 41 4.43 -2.58 22.06
C LYS A 41 4.39 -3.23 20.69
N PHE A 42 5.37 -2.93 19.85
CA PHE A 42 5.53 -3.51 18.53
C PHE A 42 6.97 -3.93 18.28
N LYS A 43 7.22 -4.70 17.23
CA LYS A 43 8.57 -5.08 16.82
C LYS A 43 9.06 -4.12 15.75
N ALA A 44 10.26 -3.58 15.92
CA ALA A 44 10.99 -2.83 14.92
C ALA A 44 11.99 -3.78 14.22
N ALA A 45 11.88 -3.89 12.90
CA ALA A 45 12.74 -4.71 12.07
C ALA A 45 13.60 -3.86 11.13
N PHE A 46 14.89 -4.19 11.06
CA PHE A 46 15.91 -3.39 10.39
C PHE A 46 16.41 -4.05 9.09
N TYR A 47 16.24 -3.35 7.98
CA TYR A 47 16.58 -3.78 6.62
C TYR A 47 17.53 -2.78 5.96
N GLY A 48 18.31 -3.22 4.97
CA GLY A 48 18.96 -2.26 4.06
C GLY A 48 17.91 -1.64 3.14
N LYS A 49 18.13 -0.42 2.65
CA LYS A 49 17.30 0.20 1.60
C LYS A 49 17.27 -0.64 0.30
N LYS A 50 16.47 -0.22 -0.68
CA LYS A 50 16.34 -0.93 -1.97
C LYS A 50 17.75 -1.08 -2.58
N ASN A 51 18.07 -2.27 -3.08
CA ASN A 51 19.37 -2.63 -3.66
C ASN A 51 20.57 -2.60 -2.69
N ILE A 52 20.36 -2.38 -1.38
CA ILE A 52 21.43 -2.38 -0.38
C ILE A 52 21.32 -3.63 0.48
N ASN A 53 22.41 -4.42 0.50
CA ASN A 53 22.51 -5.61 1.34
C ASN A 53 22.94 -5.20 2.75
N PHE A 54 22.14 -5.57 3.75
CA PHE A 54 22.44 -5.28 5.16
C PHE A 54 23.78 -5.87 5.64
N GLY A 55 24.20 -7.01 5.09
CA GLY A 55 25.51 -7.59 5.40
C GLY A 55 26.68 -6.71 4.94
N LYS A 56 26.53 -6.00 3.81
CA LYS A 56 27.53 -5.04 3.32
C LYS A 56 27.59 -3.81 4.24
N LEU A 57 26.45 -3.30 4.70
CA LEU A 57 26.38 -2.21 5.67
C LEU A 57 27.09 -2.57 6.99
N ARG A 58 26.88 -3.80 7.46
CA ARG A 58 27.57 -4.33 8.65
C ARG A 58 29.08 -4.40 8.46
N ALA A 59 29.55 -4.94 7.32
CA ALA A 59 30.98 -5.00 7.03
C ALA A 59 31.61 -3.60 6.95
N GLN A 60 30.92 -2.63 6.34
CA GLN A 60 31.38 -1.24 6.28
C GLN A 60 31.50 -0.62 7.68
N TYR A 61 30.51 -0.89 8.55
CA TYR A 61 30.52 -0.44 9.94
C TYR A 61 31.69 -1.07 10.73
N THR A 62 31.87 -2.39 10.64
CA THR A 62 32.93 -3.10 11.37
C THR A 62 34.34 -2.70 10.90
N ASN A 63 34.51 -2.48 9.60
CA ASN A 63 35.81 -2.11 9.03
C ASN A 63 36.07 -0.59 9.09
N GLY A 64 35.13 0.21 9.57
CA GLY A 64 35.25 1.67 9.63
C GLY A 64 35.40 2.35 8.27
N THR A 65 34.96 1.72 7.18
CA THR A 65 35.20 2.23 5.81
C THR A 65 34.23 3.32 5.38
N ARG A 66 33.16 3.56 6.14
CA ARG A 66 32.15 4.58 5.87
C ARG A 66 31.64 5.18 7.17
N ASP A 67 31.30 6.47 7.13
CA ASP A 67 30.77 7.17 8.30
C ASP A 67 29.47 6.53 8.82
N LEU A 68 29.33 6.45 10.14
CA LEU A 68 28.19 5.83 10.80
C LEU A 68 26.88 6.51 10.39
N LYS A 69 26.85 7.85 10.29
CA LYS A 69 25.64 8.59 9.94
C LYS A 69 25.10 8.14 8.59
N ASP A 70 25.99 7.97 7.61
CA ASP A 70 25.65 7.54 6.27
C ASP A 70 25.13 6.09 6.25
N ILE A 71 25.80 5.17 6.96
CA ILE A 71 25.36 3.78 7.09
C ILE A 71 23.95 3.72 7.71
N LEU A 72 23.70 4.48 8.77
CA LEU A 72 22.40 4.52 9.45
C LEU A 72 21.28 5.06 8.55
N THR A 73 21.59 5.97 7.62
CA THR A 73 20.60 6.46 6.65
C THR A 73 20.18 5.38 5.65
N ASP A 74 21.03 4.40 5.38
CA ASP A 74 20.74 3.29 4.47
C ASP A 74 19.99 2.14 5.13
N ILE A 75 19.69 2.26 6.42
CA ILE A 75 18.84 1.33 7.16
C ILE A 75 17.39 1.79 7.08
N PHE A 76 16.58 0.94 6.48
CA PHE A 76 15.12 1.01 6.45
C PHE A 76 14.52 0.28 7.66
N VAL A 77 13.55 0.89 8.31
CA VAL A 77 12.92 0.38 9.54
C VAL A 77 11.45 0.08 9.26
N LEU A 78 10.99 -1.11 9.67
CA LEU A 78 9.56 -1.47 9.68
C LEU A 78 9.09 -1.72 11.10
N ALA A 79 8.00 -1.06 11.49
CA ALA A 79 7.25 -1.39 12.70
C ALA A 79 6.17 -2.41 12.36
N THR A 80 6.07 -3.50 13.12
CA THR A 80 5.06 -4.54 12.92
C THR A 80 4.63 -5.19 14.22
N ASN A 81 3.34 -5.50 14.31
CA ASN A 81 2.77 -6.35 15.37
C ASN A 81 2.80 -7.84 14.97
N GLY A 82 3.21 -8.14 13.73
CA GLY A 82 3.27 -9.50 13.22
C GLY A 82 4.41 -10.34 13.81
N PHE A 83 4.30 -11.65 13.62
CA PHE A 83 5.35 -12.59 14.00
C PHE A 83 6.58 -12.44 13.10
N ILE A 84 7.51 -11.56 13.52
CA ILE A 84 8.84 -11.45 12.94
C ILE A 84 9.89 -12.02 13.90
N GLN A 85 10.85 -12.75 13.32
CA GLN A 85 12.01 -13.34 13.99
C GLN A 85 13.27 -12.77 13.37
N SER A 86 14.31 -12.57 14.19
CA SER A 86 15.62 -12.13 13.71
C SER A 86 16.20 -13.11 12.68
N PRO A 87 16.96 -12.62 11.69
CA PRO A 87 17.53 -13.48 10.68
C PRO A 87 18.55 -14.45 11.30
N ASN A 88 18.35 -15.73 11.06
CA ASN A 88 19.32 -16.80 11.33
C ASN A 88 19.66 -17.49 9.99
N ALA A 89 20.80 -18.19 9.90
CA ALA A 89 21.22 -18.96 8.73
C ALA A 89 20.06 -19.77 8.12
N ASN A 90 19.28 -20.45 8.97
CA ASN A 90 18.17 -21.32 8.52
C ASN A 90 16.84 -20.57 8.28
N LYS A 91 16.69 -19.33 8.77
CA LYS A 91 15.40 -18.59 8.78
C LYS A 91 15.44 -17.25 8.06
N LYS A 92 16.50 -16.96 7.30
CA LYS A 92 16.71 -15.71 6.56
C LYS A 92 15.49 -15.31 5.71
N TYR A 93 14.87 -16.28 5.02
CA TYR A 93 13.71 -16.03 4.16
C TYR A 93 12.49 -15.48 4.91
N LYS A 94 12.21 -15.97 6.13
CA LYS A 94 11.06 -15.52 6.93
C LYS A 94 11.19 -14.04 7.30
N PHE A 95 12.40 -13.60 7.67
CA PHE A 95 12.67 -12.20 8.01
C PHE A 95 12.45 -11.25 6.82
N TYR A 96 12.88 -11.63 5.61
CA TYR A 96 12.71 -10.80 4.41
C TYR A 96 11.29 -10.85 3.83
N LYS A 97 10.46 -11.84 4.20
CA LYS A 97 9.07 -11.94 3.79
C LYS A 97 8.27 -10.69 4.18
N THR A 98 8.43 -10.20 5.41
CA THR A 98 7.73 -9.02 5.92
C THR A 98 8.03 -7.76 5.09
N ARG A 99 9.27 -7.58 4.62
CA ARG A 99 9.63 -6.49 3.71
C ARG A 99 8.97 -6.66 2.34
N LYS A 100 8.89 -7.89 1.82
CA LYS A 100 8.22 -8.20 0.56
C LYS A 100 6.72 -7.90 0.65
N GLU A 101 6.08 -8.29 1.75
CA GLU A 101 4.67 -8.01 2.06
C GLU A 101 4.43 -6.50 2.19
N TYR A 102 5.32 -5.77 2.88
CA TYR A 102 5.26 -4.30 2.94
C TYR A 102 5.35 -3.65 1.54
N GLY A 103 6.12 -4.25 0.62
CA GLY A 103 6.14 -3.83 -0.78
C GLY A 103 4.77 -3.87 -1.47
N GLY A 104 3.85 -4.72 -0.99
CA GLY A 104 2.46 -4.77 -1.45
C GLY A 104 1.69 -3.46 -1.21
N ARG A 105 2.08 -2.66 -0.21
CA ARG A 105 1.52 -1.31 0.03
C ARG A 105 1.63 -0.42 -1.20
N TRP A 106 2.75 -0.53 -1.93
CA TRP A 106 2.97 0.25 -3.16
C TRP A 106 1.96 -0.11 -4.26
N ARG A 107 1.40 -1.33 -4.26
CA ARG A 107 0.34 -1.71 -5.21
C ARG A 107 -0.96 -0.95 -4.96
N ILE A 108 -1.27 -0.65 -3.70
CA ILE A 108 -2.44 0.17 -3.34
C ILE A 108 -2.21 1.61 -3.85
N GLU A 109 -1.02 2.18 -3.61
CA GLU A 109 -0.68 3.54 -4.07
C GLU A 109 -0.62 3.65 -5.59
N ILE A 110 -0.02 2.67 -6.27
CA ILE A 110 -0.06 2.55 -7.73
C ILE A 110 -1.51 2.50 -8.18
N SER A 111 -2.33 1.63 -7.58
CA SER A 111 -3.73 1.50 -7.97
C SER A 111 -4.46 2.84 -7.92
N TYR A 112 -4.27 3.64 -6.87
CA TYR A 112 -4.86 4.98 -6.80
C TYR A 112 -4.24 5.98 -7.80
N ARG A 113 -2.95 5.87 -8.11
CA ARG A 113 -2.22 6.83 -8.98
C ARG A 113 -2.41 6.57 -10.47
N GLU A 114 -2.45 5.31 -10.89
CA GLU A 114 -2.51 4.90 -12.31
C GLU A 114 -3.94 4.89 -12.85
N ASP A 115 -4.73 5.90 -12.50
CA ASP A 115 -6.09 6.11 -13.00
C ASP A 115 -6.96 4.87 -12.83
N ASN A 116 -7.13 4.40 -11.57
CA ASN A 116 -7.93 3.21 -11.25
C ASN A 116 -9.28 3.31 -11.98
N PRO A 117 -9.49 2.51 -13.02
CA PRO A 117 -10.60 2.72 -13.91
C PRO A 117 -11.92 2.30 -13.28
N PHE A 118 -11.88 1.66 -12.12
CA PHE A 118 -13.06 1.24 -11.38
C PHE A 118 -13.48 2.27 -10.34
N ILE A 119 -12.59 3.18 -9.92
CA ILE A 119 -12.98 4.22 -8.97
C ILE A 119 -13.98 5.14 -9.67
N MET A 120 -15.15 5.25 -9.07
CA MET A 120 -16.17 6.23 -9.39
C MET A 120 -16.14 7.32 -8.34
N TYR A 121 -16.15 8.58 -8.79
CA TYR A 121 -16.20 9.74 -7.91
C TYR A 121 -17.57 10.40 -8.02
N SER A 122 -18.15 10.79 -6.89
CA SER A 122 -19.35 11.63 -6.83
C SER A 122 -19.02 12.96 -6.18
N THR A 123 -19.57 14.05 -6.71
CA THR A 123 -19.49 15.40 -6.12
C THR A 123 -20.64 15.66 -5.13
N SER A 124 -21.49 14.67 -4.87
CA SER A 124 -22.60 14.81 -3.92
C SER A 124 -22.07 15.10 -2.52
N ALA A 125 -22.70 16.07 -1.84
CA ALA A 125 -22.41 16.37 -0.44
C ALA A 125 -22.84 15.21 0.48
N ASP A 126 -23.86 14.44 0.08
CA ASP A 126 -24.41 13.32 0.85
C ASP A 126 -23.37 12.17 0.97
N PRO A 127 -22.96 11.81 2.20
CA PRO A 127 -22.08 10.65 2.43
C PRO A 127 -22.64 9.32 1.90
N ASN A 128 -23.97 9.12 1.93
CA ASN A 128 -24.59 7.87 1.48
C ASN A 128 -24.39 7.66 -0.02
N VAL A 129 -24.57 8.72 -0.79
CA VAL A 129 -24.33 8.71 -2.23
C VAL A 129 -22.85 8.44 -2.51
N ARG A 130 -21.92 9.10 -1.82
CA ARG A 130 -20.47 8.85 -1.98
C ARG A 130 -20.08 7.40 -1.63
N ASN A 131 -20.63 6.85 -0.54
CA ASN A 131 -20.41 5.46 -0.14
C ASN A 131 -20.96 4.48 -1.17
N PHE A 132 -22.12 4.78 -1.75
CA PHE A 132 -22.72 3.95 -2.79
C PHE A 132 -21.81 3.81 -4.03
N TYR A 133 -21.27 4.92 -4.55
CA TYR A 133 -20.31 4.90 -5.66
C TYR A 133 -19.02 4.15 -5.31
N TYR A 134 -18.55 4.28 -4.07
CA TYR A 134 -17.41 3.52 -3.59
C TYR A 134 -17.68 2.00 -3.59
N ILE A 135 -18.87 1.57 -3.13
CA ILE A 135 -19.28 0.16 -3.15
C ILE A 135 -19.35 -0.37 -4.59
N ILE A 136 -19.94 0.38 -5.53
CA ILE A 136 -19.95 -0.01 -6.96
C ILE A 136 -18.52 -0.16 -7.48
N SER A 137 -17.63 0.77 -7.15
CA SER A 137 -16.22 0.72 -7.56
C SER A 137 -15.52 -0.56 -7.10
N LEU A 138 -15.79 -0.99 -5.86
CA LEU A 138 -15.28 -2.25 -5.30
C LEU A 138 -15.86 -3.47 -6.01
N LEU A 139 -17.16 -3.49 -6.30
CA LEU A 139 -17.82 -4.58 -7.01
C LEU A 139 -17.24 -4.75 -8.42
N LEU A 140 -17.06 -3.64 -9.15
CA LEU A 140 -16.45 -3.64 -10.48
C LEU A 140 -15.02 -4.17 -10.47
N TYR A 141 -14.21 -3.73 -9.50
CA TYR A 141 -12.85 -4.23 -9.32
C TYR A 141 -12.82 -5.74 -9.04
N ASN A 142 -13.68 -6.21 -8.14
CA ASN A 142 -13.77 -7.64 -7.80
C ASN A 142 -14.27 -8.47 -8.99
N PHE A 143 -15.27 -7.97 -9.74
CA PHE A 143 -15.75 -8.64 -10.94
C PHE A 143 -14.65 -8.76 -12.00
N TRP A 144 -13.84 -7.72 -12.19
CA TRP A 144 -12.69 -7.77 -13.08
C TRP A 144 -11.62 -8.77 -12.63
N ILE A 145 -11.33 -8.86 -11.32
CA ILE A 145 -10.43 -9.90 -10.80
C ILE A 145 -10.96 -11.30 -11.13
N ILE A 146 -12.25 -11.55 -10.86
CA ILE A 146 -12.89 -12.84 -11.12
C ILE A 146 -12.83 -13.17 -12.60
N ALA A 147 -13.24 -12.23 -13.47
CA ALA A 147 -13.18 -12.38 -14.92
C ALA A 147 -11.75 -12.73 -15.38
N ASN A 148 -10.74 -12.01 -14.90
CA ASN A 148 -9.33 -12.29 -15.21
C ASN A 148 -8.88 -13.68 -14.77
N ILE A 149 -9.28 -14.15 -13.59
CA ILE A 149 -8.97 -15.50 -13.11
C ILE A 149 -9.57 -16.55 -14.06
N PHE A 150 -10.82 -16.34 -14.51
CA PHE A 150 -11.50 -17.24 -15.44
C PHE A 150 -10.88 -17.19 -16.85
N THR A 151 -10.52 -16.01 -17.36
CA THR A 151 -9.93 -15.85 -18.70
C THR A 151 -8.47 -16.31 -18.76
N HIS A 152 -7.71 -16.17 -17.67
CA HIS A 152 -6.27 -16.46 -17.62
C HIS A 152 -5.89 -17.62 -16.69
N LYS A 153 -6.76 -18.63 -16.56
CA LYS A 153 -6.60 -19.81 -15.65
C LYS A 153 -5.20 -20.42 -15.59
N LYS A 154 -4.44 -20.45 -16.69
CA LYS A 154 -3.11 -21.09 -16.77
C LYS A 154 -1.93 -20.12 -16.83
N ARG A 155 -2.15 -18.81 -17.01
CA ARG A 155 -1.09 -17.83 -17.26
C ARG A 155 -1.41 -16.49 -16.59
N TYR A 156 -1.41 -16.48 -15.26
CA TYR A 156 -1.73 -15.29 -14.46
C TYR A 156 -0.86 -14.06 -14.76
N TRP A 157 0.33 -14.24 -15.33
CA TRP A 157 1.22 -13.16 -15.77
C TRP A 157 0.79 -12.49 -17.08
N LEU A 158 -0.17 -13.05 -17.81
CA LEU A 158 -0.79 -12.44 -19.00
C LEU A 158 -2.02 -11.60 -18.67
N ALA A 159 -2.44 -11.54 -17.40
CA ALA A 159 -3.50 -10.65 -16.97
C ALA A 159 -3.09 -9.21 -17.29
N LYS A 160 -3.69 -8.65 -18.35
CA LYS A 160 -3.45 -7.27 -18.76
C LYS A 160 -4.24 -6.35 -17.85
N GLU A 161 -3.71 -5.17 -17.58
CA GLU A 161 -4.49 -4.08 -16.99
C GLU A 161 -5.79 -3.91 -17.77
N PRO A 162 -6.90 -3.57 -17.09
CA PRO A 162 -8.18 -3.41 -17.77
C PRO A 162 -7.99 -2.39 -18.91
N LYS A 163 -8.40 -2.73 -20.13
CA LYS A 163 -8.33 -1.79 -21.28
C LYS A 163 -9.39 -0.69 -21.12
N ALA A 164 -9.02 0.56 -21.40
CA ALA A 164 -9.86 1.78 -21.27
C ALA A 164 -11.31 1.61 -21.79
N TYR A 165 -11.48 0.97 -22.95
CA TYR A 165 -12.75 0.92 -23.69
C TYR A 165 -13.83 -0.02 -23.09
N PHE A 166 -13.47 -1.19 -22.57
CA PHE A 166 -14.46 -2.11 -21.95
C PHE A 166 -15.06 -1.55 -20.65
N LYS A 167 -14.49 -0.47 -20.12
CA LYS A 167 -14.81 0.10 -18.80
C LYS A 167 -15.93 1.13 -18.85
N GLU A 168 -15.98 1.97 -19.88
CA GLU A 168 -16.98 3.04 -19.97
C GLU A 168 -18.36 2.44 -20.25
N ASP A 169 -18.43 1.50 -21.20
CA ASP A 169 -19.68 0.80 -21.55
C ASP A 169 -20.26 0.01 -20.36
N PHE A 170 -19.42 -0.69 -19.60
CA PHE A 170 -19.89 -1.48 -18.46
C PHE A 170 -20.33 -0.60 -17.29
N LYS A 171 -19.64 0.52 -17.03
CA LYS A 171 -20.05 1.52 -16.04
C LYS A 171 -21.40 2.15 -16.41
N ILE A 172 -21.57 2.52 -17.68
CA ILE A 172 -22.82 3.09 -18.20
C ILE A 172 -23.95 2.06 -18.12
N LEU A 173 -23.70 0.80 -18.47
CA LEU A 173 -24.68 -0.28 -18.39
C LEU A 173 -25.17 -0.51 -16.95
N LEU A 174 -24.24 -0.58 -15.98
CA LEU A 174 -24.57 -0.75 -14.56
C LEU A 174 -25.34 0.45 -14.00
N LEU A 175 -24.94 1.67 -14.37
CA LEU A 175 -25.64 2.89 -13.97
C LEU A 175 -27.05 2.96 -14.55
N LYS A 176 -27.24 2.62 -15.83
CA LYS A 176 -28.55 2.54 -16.48
C LYS A 176 -29.44 1.45 -15.86
N ALA A 177 -28.87 0.29 -15.57
CA ALA A 177 -29.57 -0.78 -14.88
C ALA A 177 -30.02 -0.30 -13.49
N PHE A 178 -29.15 0.41 -12.77
CA PHE A 178 -29.49 0.95 -11.45
C PHE A 178 -30.57 2.03 -11.51
N GLU A 179 -30.49 2.99 -12.43
CA GLU A 179 -31.57 3.98 -12.65
C GLU A 179 -32.90 3.28 -12.94
N TYR A 180 -32.89 2.26 -13.79
CA TYR A 180 -34.07 1.45 -14.10
C TYR A 180 -34.65 0.76 -12.86
N PHE A 181 -33.80 0.22 -11.98
CA PHE A 181 -34.26 -0.47 -10.78
C PHE A 181 -34.68 0.46 -9.64
N VAL A 182 -34.12 1.67 -9.56
CA VAL A 182 -34.32 2.58 -8.42
C VAL A 182 -35.39 3.64 -8.70
N ASN A 183 -35.73 3.89 -9.96
CA ASN A 183 -36.84 4.76 -10.38
C ASN A 183 -36.82 6.15 -9.71
N THR A 184 -35.63 6.67 -9.42
CA THR A 184 -35.42 7.97 -8.78
C THR A 184 -34.85 8.97 -9.79
N ASP A 185 -35.60 10.03 -10.06
CA ASP A 185 -35.06 11.29 -10.56
C ASP A 185 -34.10 11.90 -9.53
N PRO A 186 -32.98 12.55 -9.94
CA PRO A 186 -32.70 13.10 -11.26
C PRO A 186 -31.73 12.26 -12.15
N PRO A 187 -31.66 12.54 -13.47
CA PRO A 187 -30.91 11.73 -14.45
C PRO A 187 -29.38 11.86 -14.36
N ILE A 188 -28.67 10.78 -14.74
CA ILE A 188 -27.19 10.60 -14.87
C ILE A 188 -26.40 11.84 -15.31
N SER A 189 -26.96 12.72 -16.15
CA SER A 189 -26.35 13.97 -16.62
C SER A 189 -25.83 14.89 -15.50
N LYS A 190 -26.36 14.78 -14.27
CA LYS A 190 -25.92 15.52 -13.09
C LYS A 190 -24.91 14.78 -12.21
N PHE A 191 -24.65 13.49 -12.46
CA PHE A 191 -24.03 12.58 -11.49
C PHE A 191 -22.54 12.28 -11.70
N CYS A 192 -21.96 12.57 -12.87
CA CYS A 192 -20.54 12.32 -13.14
C CYS A 192 -19.89 13.46 -13.96
N ARG A 193 -18.55 13.51 -13.93
CA ARG A 193 -17.65 14.42 -14.67
C ARG A 193 -17.73 14.23 -16.20
N THR A 194 -18.90 14.34 -16.82
CA THR A 194 -19.09 14.21 -18.26
C THR A 194 -18.19 15.18 -19.04
N LYS A 195 -18.01 16.40 -18.51
CA LYS A 195 -17.14 17.43 -19.11
C LYS A 195 -15.64 17.11 -19.09
N GLU A 196 -15.17 16.32 -18.13
CA GLU A 196 -13.75 16.00 -17.99
C GLU A 196 -13.33 14.80 -18.87
N LEU A 197 -14.27 13.88 -19.13
CA LEU A 197 -14.10 12.79 -20.09
C LEU A 197 -14.12 13.30 -21.53
N ILE A 198 -14.99 14.28 -21.83
CA ILE A 198 -15.00 15.00 -23.12
C ILE A 198 -13.67 15.73 -23.36
N GLY A 199 -13.11 16.38 -22.33
CA GLY A 199 -11.84 17.12 -22.44
C GLY A 199 -10.58 16.24 -22.61
N LYS A 200 -10.65 14.95 -22.24
CA LYS A 200 -9.54 13.98 -22.41
C LYS A 200 -9.55 13.25 -23.76
N GLY A 201 -10.49 13.57 -24.66
CA GLY A 201 -10.57 12.92 -25.98
C GLY A 201 -10.97 11.45 -25.93
N CYS A 202 -11.62 10.99 -24.84
CA CYS A 202 -12.20 9.65 -24.75
C CYS A 202 -13.67 9.70 -25.18
N ILE A 203 -13.89 9.96 -26.47
CA ILE A 203 -15.13 9.58 -27.17
C ILE A 203 -14.69 9.19 -28.58
N ILE A 204 -15.03 7.97 -29.03
CA ILE A 204 -15.46 7.79 -30.42
C ILE A 204 -16.59 6.76 -30.45
N ILE A 205 -17.78 7.27 -30.83
CA ILE A 205 -18.95 6.65 -31.49
C ILE A 205 -19.46 5.32 -30.94
#